data_AF-A0A4Y2PM56-F1
#
_entry.id   AF-A0A4Y2PM56-F1
#
_cell.length_a   1.000
_cell.length_b   1.000
_cell.length_c   1.000
_cell.angle_alpha   90.00
_cell.angle_beta   90.00
_cell.angle_gamma   90.00
#
_symmetry.space_group_name_H-M   'P 1'
#
loop_
_entity.id
_entity.type
_entity.pdbx_description
1 polymer ?
#
loop_
_entity_poly.entity_id
_entity_poly.type
_entity_poly.pdbx_seq_one_letter_code
_entity_poly.pdbx_strand_id
1 'polypeptide(L)'
;MTYIPKQISGITDDGNIVRRFFANPTLASDIKGLYIKLTKRFSIILQAISSEQEIDEDAFEKYTFDTAELYTQFYKWCYMPTNVLKLFIHGGQIDEQAILPICQLSEEAQEAQNKDF
;
A
#
# COMPACT_ATOMS: atom_id res chain seq x y z
N MET A 1 -7.23 15.11 6.47
CA MET A 1 -5.94 14.94 5.76
C MET A 1 -5.84 16.05 4.73
N THR A 2 -5.11 17.11 5.05
CA THR A 2 -4.93 18.30 4.20
C THR A 2 -3.56 18.20 3.55
N TYR A 3 -3.54 18.21 2.22
CA TYR A 3 -2.33 18.18 1.40
C TYR A 3 -1.54 19.49 1.58
N ILE A 4 -0.25 19.40 1.89
CA ILE A 4 0.66 20.56 1.97
C ILE A 4 1.85 20.24 1.07
N PRO A 5 2.05 20.93 -0.07
CA PRO A 5 3.17 20.68 -0.97
C PRO A 5 4.51 21.15 -0.38
N LYS A 6 5.59 20.42 -0.63
CA LYS A 6 6.97 20.90 -0.46
C LYS A 6 7.48 21.46 -1.79
N GLN A 7 8.34 22.47 -1.74
CA GLN A 7 8.99 23.00 -2.94
C GLN A 7 9.76 21.87 -3.62
N ILE A 8 9.43 21.56 -4.89
CA ILE A 8 9.97 20.47 -5.74
C ILE A 8 9.23 19.11 -5.65
N SER A 9 8.28 18.90 -4.73
CA SER A 9 7.46 17.67 -4.69
C SER A 9 5.95 17.96 -4.72
N GLY A 10 5.25 17.28 -5.63
CA GLY A 10 3.80 17.35 -5.79
C GLY A 10 2.99 16.55 -4.76
N ILE A 11 3.62 15.92 -3.75
CA ILE A 11 3.00 15.34 -2.55
C ILE A 11 4.01 15.30 -1.39
N THR A 12 3.52 15.39 -0.15
CA THR A 12 4.33 15.29 1.08
C THR A 12 3.81 14.19 2.00
N ASP A 13 2.99 13.29 1.45
CA ASP A 13 2.40 12.18 2.18
C ASP A 13 3.51 11.14 2.43
N ASP A 14 4.03 11.12 3.66
CA ASP A 14 5.06 10.18 4.12
C ASP A 14 4.44 8.89 4.69
N GLY A 15 5.27 7.93 5.06
CA GLY A 15 4.83 6.66 5.65
C GLY A 15 3.94 6.85 6.89
N ASN A 16 4.14 7.90 7.69
CA ASN A 16 3.30 8.20 8.86
C ASN A 16 1.88 8.63 8.46
N ILE A 17 1.77 9.49 7.44
CA ILE A 17 0.49 9.94 6.87
C ILE A 17 -0.26 8.73 6.31
N VAL A 18 0.42 7.85 5.58
CA VAL A 18 -0.18 6.65 4.99
C VAL A 18 -0.65 5.67 6.08
N ARG A 19 0.17 5.37 7.09
CA ARG A 19 -0.22 4.51 8.21
C ARG A 19 -1.44 5.06 8.96
N ARG A 20 -1.48 6.38 9.19
CA ARG A 20 -2.63 7.03 9.84
C ARG A 20 -3.88 7.02 8.97
N PHE A 21 -3.74 7.14 7.66
CA PHE A 21 -4.85 7.02 6.71
C PHE A 21 -5.48 5.62 6.76
N PHE A 22 -4.65 4.57 6.79
CA PHE A 22 -5.13 3.19 6.83
C PHE A 22 -5.43 2.63 8.23
N ALA A 23 -5.14 3.39 9.31
CA ALA A 23 -5.46 2.98 10.69
C ALA A 23 -6.98 2.88 10.95
N ASN A 24 -7.80 3.64 10.22
CA ASN A 24 -9.25 3.50 10.25
C ASN A 24 -9.81 3.60 8.82
N PRO A 25 -9.82 2.47 8.06
CA PRO A 25 -10.27 2.45 6.68
C PRO A 25 -11.72 2.89 6.51
N THR A 26 -12.58 2.65 7.51
CA THR A 26 -13.98 3.10 7.52
C THR A 26 -14.06 4.62 7.51
N LEU A 27 -13.45 5.25 8.51
CA LEU A 27 -13.43 6.71 8.61
C LEU A 27 -12.73 7.36 7.39
N ALA A 28 -11.63 6.78 6.93
CA ALA A 28 -10.91 7.28 5.75
C ALA A 28 -11.75 7.22 4.48
N SER A 29 -12.48 6.11 4.29
CA SER A 29 -13.39 5.91 3.16
C SER A 29 -14.55 6.90 3.20
N ASP A 30 -15.16 7.09 4.38
CA ASP A 30 -16.28 8.01 4.58
C ASP A 30 -15.87 9.46 4.31
N ILE A 31 -14.72 9.88 4.83
CA ILE A 31 -14.19 11.24 4.63
C ILE A 31 -13.82 11.50 3.17
N LYS A 32 -13.24 10.52 2.47
CA LYS A 32 -12.75 10.68 1.09
C LYS A 32 -13.78 10.30 0.02
N GLY A 33 -14.95 9.76 0.41
CA GLY A 33 -15.93 9.23 -0.53
C GLY A 33 -15.42 8.03 -1.33
N LEU A 34 -14.55 7.21 -0.73
CA LEU A 34 -14.00 6.01 -1.37
C LEU A 34 -14.92 4.80 -1.16
N TYR A 35 -14.70 3.75 -1.94
CA TYR A 35 -15.39 2.49 -1.76
C TYR A 35 -14.75 1.68 -0.62
N ILE A 36 -15.48 1.53 0.49
CA ILE A 36 -14.96 0.98 1.74
C ILE A 36 -14.32 -0.40 1.62
N LYS A 37 -14.91 -1.30 0.82
CA LYS A 37 -14.39 -2.65 0.65
C LYS A 37 -13.02 -2.63 -0.02
N LEU A 38 -12.82 -1.72 -0.98
CA LEU A 38 -11.54 -1.53 -1.64
C LEU A 38 -10.51 -0.90 -0.69
N THR A 39 -10.90 0.14 0.06
CA THR A 39 -10.02 0.77 1.06
C THR A 39 -9.52 -0.23 2.12
N LYS A 40 -10.41 -1.11 2.61
CA LYS A 40 -10.05 -2.19 3.54
C LYS A 40 -9.09 -3.20 2.91
N ARG A 41 -9.31 -3.59 1.66
CA ARG A 41 -8.42 -4.52 0.94
C ARG A 41 -7.01 -3.95 0.77
N PHE A 42 -6.89 -2.68 0.38
CA PHE A 42 -5.59 -1.99 0.34
C PHE A 42 -4.91 -1.94 1.70
N SER A 43 -5.66 -1.65 2.77
CA SER A 43 -5.14 -1.65 4.13
C SER A 43 -4.55 -3.01 4.53
N ILE A 44 -5.21 -4.12 4.17
CA ILE A 44 -4.75 -5.48 4.46
C ILE A 44 -3.50 -5.83 3.64
N ILE A 45 -3.49 -5.49 2.35
CA ILE A 45 -2.34 -5.76 1.47
C ILE A 45 -1.09 -5.03 2.00
N LEU A 46 -1.22 -3.75 2.33
CA LEU A 46 -0.11 -2.97 2.89
C LEU A 46 0.36 -3.53 4.24
N GLN A 47 -0.55 -3.96 5.11
CA GLN A 47 -0.19 -4.58 6.38
C GLN A 47 0.57 -5.89 6.20
N ALA A 48 0.18 -6.73 5.23
CA ALA A 48 0.86 -7.99 4.96
C ALA A 48 2.32 -7.75 4.54
N ILE A 49 2.56 -6.83 3.61
CA ILE A 49 3.91 -6.51 3.10
C ILE A 49 4.77 -5.81 4.16
N SER A 50 4.14 -5.03 5.03
CA SER A 50 4.81 -4.38 6.18
C SER A 50 4.92 -5.29 7.40
N SER A 51 4.55 -6.56 7.30
CA SER A 51 4.71 -7.52 8.39
C SER A 51 6.10 -8.17 8.33
N GLU A 52 6.59 -8.61 9.48
CA GLU A 52 7.82 -9.41 9.59
C GLU A 52 7.54 -10.92 9.39
N GLN A 53 6.37 -11.27 8.85
CA GLN A 53 5.93 -12.65 8.67
C GLN A 53 6.01 -13.06 7.20
N GLU A 54 6.25 -14.34 6.96
CA GLU A 54 6.12 -14.92 5.63
C GLU A 54 4.67 -14.83 5.15
N ILE A 55 4.50 -14.49 3.87
CA ILE A 55 3.19 -14.35 3.26
C ILE A 55 2.89 -15.64 2.47
N ASP A 56 1.69 -16.18 2.65
CA ASP A 56 1.18 -17.24 1.78
C ASP A 56 0.95 -16.67 0.38
N GLU A 57 1.80 -17.04 -0.57
CA GLU A 57 1.82 -16.53 -1.94
C GLU A 57 0.49 -16.77 -2.66
N ASP A 58 -0.01 -18.01 -2.66
CA ASP A 58 -1.26 -18.39 -3.34
C ASP A 58 -2.43 -17.57 -2.78
N ALA A 59 -2.47 -17.41 -1.46
CA ALA A 59 -3.49 -16.60 -0.80
C ALA A 59 -3.34 -15.11 -1.13
N PHE A 60 -2.11 -14.60 -1.17
CA PHE A 60 -1.82 -13.19 -1.44
C PHE A 60 -2.11 -12.82 -2.90
N GLU A 61 -1.64 -13.61 -3.87
CA GLU A 61 -1.90 -13.41 -5.30
C GLU A 61 -3.40 -13.44 -5.60
N LYS A 62 -4.11 -14.41 -5.03
CA LYS A 62 -5.57 -14.46 -5.16
C LYS A 62 -6.22 -13.20 -4.58
N TYR A 63 -5.77 -12.75 -3.41
CA TYR A 63 -6.33 -11.60 -2.73
C TYR A 63 -6.05 -10.28 -3.49
N THR A 64 -4.85 -10.12 -4.05
CA THR A 64 -4.50 -8.95 -4.88
C THR A 64 -5.22 -8.97 -6.21
N PHE A 65 -5.35 -10.13 -6.86
CA PHE A 65 -6.09 -10.29 -8.12
C PHE A 65 -7.58 -9.93 -7.95
N ASP A 66 -8.26 -10.49 -6.95
CA ASP A 66 -9.65 -10.15 -6.65
C ASP A 66 -9.82 -8.64 -6.35
N THR A 67 -8.79 -8.04 -5.74
CA THR A 67 -8.77 -6.61 -5.42
C THR A 67 -8.58 -5.76 -6.68
N ALA A 68 -7.78 -6.24 -7.64
CA ALA A 68 -7.60 -5.61 -8.95
C ALA A 68 -8.90 -5.61 -9.76
N GLU A 69 -9.62 -6.74 -9.79
CA GLU A 69 -10.92 -6.82 -10.44
C GLU A 69 -11.92 -5.85 -9.80
N LEU A 70 -11.97 -5.79 -8.47
CA LEU A 70 -12.82 -4.86 -7.73
C LEU A 70 -12.48 -3.40 -8.04
N TYR A 71 -11.19 -3.06 -8.13
CA TYR A 71 -10.73 -1.73 -8.52
C TYR A 71 -11.26 -1.37 -9.92
N THR A 72 -11.03 -2.25 -10.90
CA THR A 72 -11.44 -2.03 -12.29
C THR A 72 -12.97 -1.93 -12.43
N GLN A 73 -13.75 -2.65 -11.62
CA GLN A 73 -15.21 -2.55 -11.64
C GLN A 73 -15.73 -1.20 -11.13
N PHE A 74 -15.19 -0.70 -10.02
CA PHE A 74 -15.67 0.52 -9.35
C PHE A 74 -15.01 1.82 -9.88
N TYR A 75 -13.79 1.73 -10.39
CA TYR A 75 -12.97 2.86 -10.83
C TYR A 75 -12.55 2.75 -12.30
N LYS A 76 -13.47 2.33 -13.18
CA LYS A 76 -13.23 2.21 -14.64
C LYS A 76 -12.61 3.46 -15.30
N TRP A 77 -12.89 4.63 -14.74
CA TRP A 77 -12.43 5.91 -15.24
C TRP A 77 -10.98 6.25 -14.84
N CYS A 78 -10.40 5.51 -13.87
CA CYS A 78 -9.07 5.74 -13.35
C CYS A 78 -8.19 4.53 -13.67
N TYR A 79 -7.10 4.75 -14.39
CA TYR A 79 -6.11 3.69 -14.60
C TYR A 79 -5.42 3.35 -13.29
N MET A 80 -5.24 2.05 -13.04
CA MET A 80 -4.51 1.59 -11.87
C MET A 80 -3.07 2.11 -11.91
N PRO A 81 -2.57 2.76 -10.84
CA PRO A 81 -1.19 3.21 -10.77
C PRO A 81 -0.20 2.06 -10.96
N THR A 82 0.91 2.31 -11.66
CA THR A 82 1.91 1.28 -12.00
C THR A 82 2.52 0.60 -10.78
N ASN A 83 2.70 1.31 -9.66
CA ASN A 83 3.20 0.73 -8.40
C ASN A 83 2.20 -0.27 -7.81
N VAL A 84 0.90 0.07 -7.80
CA VAL A 84 -0.17 -0.83 -7.35
C VAL A 84 -0.27 -2.05 -8.26
N LEU A 85 -0.20 -1.85 -9.57
CA LEU A 85 -0.24 -2.94 -10.54
C LEU A 85 0.95 -3.91 -10.35
N LYS A 86 2.17 -3.38 -10.22
CA LYS A 86 3.37 -4.18 -9.95
C LYS A 86 3.23 -4.97 -8.66
N LEU A 87 2.71 -4.34 -7.60
CA LEU A 87 2.49 -5.02 -6.32
C LEU A 87 1.44 -6.14 -6.46
N PHE A 88 0.38 -5.92 -7.21
CA PHE A 88 -0.69 -6.92 -7.34
C PHE A 88 -0.29 -8.12 -8.20
N ILE A 89 0.56 -7.91 -9.20
CA ILE A 89 1.01 -8.98 -10.12
C ILE A 89 2.28 -9.69 -9.61
N HIS A 90 3.23 -8.94 -9.04
CA HIS A 90 4.55 -9.48 -8.69
C HIS A 90 4.80 -9.56 -7.17
N GLY A 91 3.86 -9.07 -6.34
CA GLY A 91 4.09 -9.00 -4.90
C GLY A 91 4.30 -10.35 -4.22
N GLY A 92 3.61 -11.41 -4.67
CA GLY A 92 3.79 -12.77 -4.17
C GLY A 92 5.17 -13.33 -4.52
N GLN A 93 5.52 -13.28 -5.81
CA GLN A 93 6.83 -13.73 -6.33
C GLN A 93 8.03 -13.00 -5.70
N ILE A 94 7.87 -11.72 -5.32
CA ILE A 94 8.92 -10.95 -4.65
C ILE A 94 9.19 -11.48 -3.24
N ASP A 95 8.15 -11.95 -2.53
CA ASP A 95 8.29 -12.52 -1.17
C ASP A 95 9.03 -13.87 -1.23
N GLU A 96 8.68 -14.75 -2.18
CA GLU A 96 9.33 -16.06 -2.37
C GLU A 96 10.84 -15.93 -2.64
N GLN A 97 11.22 -14.92 -3.44
CA GLN A 97 12.61 -14.71 -3.84
C GLN A 97 13.42 -13.88 -2.82
N ALA A 98 12.74 -13.27 -1.85
CA ALA A 98 13.40 -12.46 -0.85
C ALA A 98 14.06 -13.35 0.22
N ILE A 99 15.32 -13.05 0.55
CA ILE A 99 16.06 -13.76 1.61
C ILE A 99 15.52 -13.40 3.00
N LEU A 100 14.84 -12.25 3.12
CA LEU A 100 14.27 -11.70 4.34
C LEU A 100 12.86 -11.19 4.04
N PRO A 101 11.95 -11.13 5.04
CA PRO A 101 10.64 -10.53 4.88
C PRO A 101 10.73 -9.13 4.26
N ILE A 102 9.83 -8.81 3.34
CA ILE A 102 9.88 -7.56 2.55
C ILE A 102 10.00 -6.32 3.44
N CYS A 103 9.36 -6.32 4.62
CA CYS A 103 9.46 -5.24 5.60
C CYS A 103 10.91 -4.93 6.02
N GLN A 104 11.78 -5.94 6.12
CA GLN A 104 13.18 -5.77 6.52
C GLN A 104 14.06 -5.18 5.41
N LEU A 105 13.57 -5.17 4.17
CA LEU A 105 14.22 -4.59 3.01
C LEU A 105 13.77 -3.13 2.75
N SER A 106 13.00 -2.54 3.67
CA SER A 106 12.39 -1.23 3.52
C SER A 106 13.40 -0.07 3.57
N GLU A 107 13.23 0.92 2.68
CA GLU A 107 14.00 2.17 2.70
C GLU A 107 13.71 3.05 3.93
N GLU A 108 12.61 2.80 4.65
CA GLU A 108 12.19 3.61 5.81
C GLU A 108 13.24 3.65 6.93
N ALA A 109 14.03 2.59 7.09
CA ALA A 109 15.12 2.55 8.08
C ALA A 109 16.23 3.57 7.74
N GLN A 110 16.58 3.69 6.45
CA GLN A 110 17.57 4.66 5.98
C GLN A 110 17.01 6.09 6.06
N GLU A 111 15.74 6.29 5.71
CA GLU A 111 15.10 7.60 5.83
C GLU A 111 14.98 8.08 7.28
N ALA A 112 14.80 7.17 8.24
CA ALA A 112 14.80 7.51 9.66
C ALA A 112 16.18 8.03 10.10
N GLN A 113 17.25 7.40 9.63
CA GLN A 113 18.63 7.83 9.93
C GLN A 113 18.94 9.23 9.41
N ASN A 114 18.35 9.65 8.28
CA ASN A 114 18.51 11.01 7.76
C ASN A 114 17.98 12.11 8.70
N LYS A 115 17.27 11.76 9.79
CA LYS A 115 16.80 12.71 10.81
C LYS A 115 17.79 12.88 11.97
N ASP A 116 18.75 11.98 12.11
CA ASP A 116 19.78 12.01 13.16
C ASP A 116 21.01 12.82 12.75
N PHE A 117 21.13 13.17 11.47
CA PHE A 117 22.18 14.02 10.88
C PHE A 117 21.64 15.43 10.59
#